data_AF-A0A925ZBZ3-F1
#
_entry.id   AF-A0A925ZBZ3-F1
#
_cell.length_a   1.000
_cell.length_b   1.000
_cell.length_c   1.000
_cell.angle_alpha   90.00
_cell.angle_beta   90.00
_cell.angle_gamma   90.00
#
_symmetry.space_group_name_H-M   'P 1'
#
loop_
_entity.id
_entity.type
_entity.pdbx_description
1 polymer ?
#
loop_
_entity_poly.entity_id
_entity_poly.type
_entity_poly.pdbx_seq_one_letter_code
_entity_poly.pdbx_strand_id
1 'polypeptide(L)'
;TINNNLDPLNTPLFLEWSQKDKMFMVIVGKATGTITEGGDIYVLNVDSAIASLIYRPAELEKVKSFKGLDGGLSAELIVYEDSKLVKYHMESIKISSESINNMMLNMSTLPKEASIVFEYQENINNNRLEAAIKLISKKHIDGKIFNYNNLLYDIDNMNVTSLKKISSNYSVDHVTESSFQYEAFLAEVNYKLKKVGNNSIKSGKNSMVIVLVKNSKDSSWEIGEINVLK
;
A
#
# COMPACT_ATOMS: atom_id res chain seq x y z
N THR A 1 -18.72 3.60 21.51
CA THR A 1 -17.60 4.49 21.86
C THR A 1 -16.43 4.10 20.99
N ILE A 2 -16.02 4.96 20.05
CA ILE A 2 -14.92 4.68 19.13
C ILE A 2 -13.63 4.72 19.96
N ASN A 3 -12.87 3.63 19.94
CA ASN A 3 -11.64 3.48 20.71
C ASN A 3 -10.52 4.24 19.97
N ASN A 4 -10.37 5.53 20.28
CA ASN A 4 -9.36 6.43 19.71
C ASN A 4 -7.97 6.21 20.34
N ASN A 5 -7.41 5.00 20.21
CA ASN A 5 -5.95 4.84 20.33
C ASN A 5 -5.31 5.24 19.00
N LEU A 6 -5.44 6.52 18.65
CA LEU A 6 -4.57 7.15 17.66
C LEU A 6 -3.24 7.37 18.39
N ASP A 7 -2.20 6.62 18.01
CA ASP A 7 -0.83 6.95 18.39
C ASP A 7 -0.59 8.41 17.94
N PRO A 8 -0.40 9.38 18.86
CA PRO A 8 -0.38 10.80 18.52
C PRO A 8 0.92 11.23 17.81
N LEU A 9 1.67 10.28 17.24
CA LEU A 9 3.06 10.50 16.90
C LEU A 9 3.30 11.12 15.54
N ASN A 10 2.40 11.01 14.55
CA ASN A 10 2.69 11.44 13.18
C ASN A 10 1.85 12.66 12.74
N THR A 11 2.50 13.62 12.07
CA THR A 11 1.90 14.86 11.57
C THR A 11 2.40 15.17 10.16
N PRO A 12 1.62 15.85 9.31
CA PRO A 12 2.16 16.51 8.13
C PRO A 12 3.22 17.54 8.56
N LEU A 13 4.41 17.46 7.95
CA LEU A 13 5.55 18.35 8.19
C LEU A 13 5.82 19.27 7.00
N PHE A 14 5.49 18.83 5.79
CA PHE A 14 5.70 19.58 4.55
C PHE A 14 4.60 19.23 3.56
N LEU A 15 4.15 20.20 2.77
CA LEU A 15 3.08 20.02 1.80
C LEU A 15 3.36 20.82 0.52
N GLU A 16 3.16 20.19 -0.63
CA GLU A 16 3.21 20.81 -1.96
C GLU A 16 1.96 20.40 -2.75
N TRP A 17 1.42 21.32 -3.53
CA TRP A 17 0.19 21.08 -4.29
C TRP A 17 0.44 21.14 -5.79
N SER A 18 -0.01 20.12 -6.52
CA SER A 18 -0.10 20.16 -8.00
C SER A 18 -1.47 20.67 -8.40
N GLN A 19 -1.51 21.86 -9.03
CA GLN A 19 -2.77 22.40 -9.56
C GLN A 19 -3.33 21.55 -10.70
N LYS A 20 -2.41 21.09 -11.56
CA LYS A 20 -2.71 20.37 -12.79
C LYS A 20 -3.28 18.99 -12.51
N ASP A 21 -2.76 18.31 -11.50
CA ASP A 21 -3.13 16.93 -11.18
C ASP A 21 -4.09 16.84 -9.97
N LYS A 22 -4.46 17.98 -9.36
CA LYS A 22 -5.36 18.08 -8.19
C LYS A 22 -4.95 17.19 -7.01
N MET A 23 -3.66 17.20 -6.66
CA MET A 23 -3.13 16.36 -5.58
C MET A 23 -2.25 17.15 -4.64
N PHE A 24 -2.23 16.70 -3.39
CA PHE A 24 -1.22 17.12 -2.42
C PHE A 24 -0.15 16.06 -2.31
N MET A 25 1.11 16.46 -2.31
CA MET A 25 2.18 15.64 -1.77
C MET A 25 2.51 16.13 -0.38
N VAL A 26 2.77 15.19 0.53
CA VAL A 26 2.96 15.49 1.94
C VAL A 26 4.10 14.66 2.51
N ILE A 27 4.98 15.29 3.28
CA ILE A 27 5.88 14.55 4.19
C ILE A 27 5.13 14.36 5.50
N VAL A 28 4.97 13.11 5.92
CA VAL A 28 4.40 12.76 7.23
C VAL A 28 5.52 12.19 8.09
N GLY A 29 5.77 12.84 9.22
CA GLY A 29 6.82 12.45 10.17
C GLY A 29 6.38 12.68 11.60
N LYS A 30 7.30 12.50 12.56
CA LYS A 30 6.94 12.57 13.98
C LYS A 30 6.64 14.01 14.43
N ALA A 31 5.56 14.20 15.18
CA ALA A 31 5.07 15.49 15.66
C ALA A 31 5.91 16.10 16.78
N THR A 32 6.67 15.28 17.50
CA THR A 32 7.48 15.70 18.66
C THR A 32 8.85 15.05 18.62
N GLY A 33 9.88 15.82 18.99
CA GLY A 33 11.28 15.38 19.07
C GLY A 33 12.21 16.49 18.59
N THR A 34 13.48 16.47 19.02
CA THR A 34 14.49 17.44 18.58
C THR A 34 15.19 17.03 17.29
N ILE A 35 14.92 15.82 16.79
CA ILE A 35 15.56 15.19 15.62
C ILE A 35 14.53 14.97 14.48
N THR A 36 13.33 15.55 14.61
CA THR A 36 12.21 15.32 13.70
C THR A 36 12.17 16.36 12.59
N GLU A 37 13.11 16.26 11.66
CA GLU A 37 13.12 17.06 10.42
C GLU A 37 12.81 16.19 9.19
N GLY A 38 11.77 15.37 9.25
CA GLY A 38 11.34 14.62 8.07
C GLY A 38 10.55 13.35 8.32
N GLY A 39 10.23 12.66 7.23
CA GLY A 39 9.44 11.44 7.29
C GLY A 39 9.20 10.81 5.92
N ASP A 40 8.07 10.12 5.82
CA ASP A 40 7.63 9.41 4.62
C ASP A 40 6.93 10.39 3.65
N ILE A 41 7.12 10.22 2.34
CA ILE A 41 6.42 11.02 1.32
C ILE A 41 5.16 10.27 0.89
N TYR A 42 4.02 10.96 0.94
CA TYR A 42 2.75 10.47 0.44
C TYR A 42 2.22 11.37 -0.68
N VAL A 43 1.44 10.78 -1.59
CA VAL A 43 0.51 11.53 -2.44
C VAL A 43 -0.90 11.35 -1.90
N LEU A 44 -1.65 12.44 -1.86
CA LEU A 44 -3.04 12.49 -1.46
C LEU A 44 -3.87 12.94 -2.66
N ASN A 45 -4.79 12.07 -3.07
CA ASN A 45 -5.84 12.44 -3.99
C ASN A 45 -6.94 13.16 -3.21
N VAL A 46 -7.23 14.40 -3.58
CA VAL A 46 -8.19 15.25 -2.86
C VAL A 46 -9.63 14.78 -3.05
N ASP A 47 -9.95 14.23 -4.22
CA ASP A 47 -11.30 13.79 -4.55
C ASP A 47 -11.65 12.46 -3.86
N SER A 48 -10.69 11.53 -3.79
CA SER A 48 -10.90 10.22 -3.16
C SER A 48 -10.50 10.15 -1.68
N ALA A 49 -9.78 11.16 -1.18
CA ALA A 49 -9.17 11.18 0.15
C ALA A 49 -8.23 9.99 0.42
N ILE A 50 -7.71 9.35 -0.63
CA ILE A 50 -6.76 8.24 -0.51
C ILE A 50 -5.34 8.80 -0.50
N ALA A 51 -4.54 8.36 0.46
CA ALA A 51 -3.12 8.63 0.55
C ALA A 51 -2.31 7.37 0.18
N SER A 52 -1.25 7.52 -0.62
CA SER A 52 -0.33 6.45 -0.97
C SER A 52 1.11 6.85 -0.71
N LEU A 53 1.87 5.93 -0.12
CA LEU A 53 3.30 6.09 0.12
C LEU A 53 4.07 6.10 -1.21
N ILE A 54 4.71 7.21 -1.53
CA ILE A 54 5.59 7.34 -2.70
C ILE A 54 7.01 6.92 -2.32
N TYR A 55 7.44 7.27 -1.11
CA TYR A 55 8.80 7.00 -0.67
C TYR A 55 8.90 6.90 0.85
N ARG A 56 9.57 5.84 1.30
CA ARG A 56 9.95 5.62 2.70
C ARG A 56 11.48 5.65 2.78
N PRO A 57 12.07 6.62 3.50
CA PRO A 57 13.52 6.66 3.72
C PRO A 57 13.98 5.44 4.53
N ALA A 58 15.26 5.09 4.44
CA ALA A 58 15.85 4.10 5.33
C ALA A 58 15.83 4.56 6.80
N GLU A 59 16.15 3.66 7.73
CA GLU A 59 16.05 3.93 9.18
C GLU A 59 16.82 5.20 9.62
N LEU A 60 18.04 5.35 9.12
CA LEU A 60 18.95 6.48 9.38
C LEU A 60 18.76 7.64 8.40
N GLU A 61 17.72 7.60 7.58
CA GLU A 61 17.41 8.64 6.61
C GLU A 61 16.11 9.35 7.00
N LYS A 62 15.99 10.63 6.61
CA LYS A 62 14.77 11.42 6.80
C LYS A 62 14.56 12.32 5.59
N VAL A 63 13.37 12.30 4.99
CA VAL A 63 13.04 13.26 3.94
C VAL A 63 12.68 14.59 4.56
N LYS A 64 13.52 15.59 4.35
CA LYS A 64 13.36 16.93 4.92
C LYS A 64 12.42 17.81 4.08
N SER A 65 12.61 17.75 2.77
CA SER A 65 11.86 18.54 1.81
C SER A 65 11.82 17.79 0.49
N PHE A 66 10.94 18.25 -0.40
CA PHE A 66 11.01 17.87 -1.79
C PHE A 66 10.61 19.05 -2.66
N LYS A 67 10.93 18.97 -3.95
CA LYS A 67 10.50 19.93 -4.96
C LYS A 67 10.08 19.22 -6.23
N GLY A 68 9.02 19.73 -6.85
CA GLY A 68 8.68 19.47 -8.23
C GLY A 68 7.49 18.53 -8.38
N LEU A 69 6.60 18.91 -9.29
CA LEU A 69 5.41 18.18 -9.74
C LEU A 69 5.20 18.40 -11.25
N ASP A 70 6.26 18.25 -12.05
CA ASP A 70 6.17 18.29 -13.52
C ASP A 70 7.42 17.61 -14.13
N GLY A 71 7.49 16.28 -14.02
CA GLY A 71 8.59 15.47 -14.59
C GLY A 71 9.29 14.55 -13.58
N GLY A 72 9.00 14.71 -12.29
CA GLY A 72 9.49 13.90 -11.19
C GLY A 72 9.57 14.73 -9.91
N LEU A 73 9.97 14.08 -8.83
CA LEU A 73 10.19 14.69 -7.52
C LEU A 73 11.67 14.61 -7.18
N SER A 74 12.26 15.71 -6.73
CA SER A 74 13.58 15.72 -6.11
C SER A 74 13.39 15.85 -4.60
N ALA A 75 13.75 14.82 -3.84
CA ALA A 75 13.69 14.84 -2.39
C ALA A 75 15.07 15.15 -1.82
N GLU A 76 15.10 15.95 -0.74
CA GLU A 76 16.28 16.19 0.07
C GLU A 76 16.22 15.30 1.31
N LEU A 77 17.29 14.53 1.52
CA LEU A 77 17.41 13.60 2.64
C LEU A 77 18.47 14.10 3.61
N ILE A 78 18.15 13.99 4.89
CA ILE A 78 19.14 13.96 5.96
C ILE A 78 19.54 12.49 6.14
N VAL A 79 20.83 12.19 6.02
CA VAL A 79 21.39 10.85 6.21
C VAL A 79 22.32 10.88 7.41
N TYR A 80 21.96 10.16 8.46
CA TYR A 80 22.76 10.10 9.68
C TYR A 80 23.86 9.04 9.57
N GLU A 81 25.05 9.35 10.08
CA GLU A 81 26.19 8.43 10.08
C GLU A 81 25.96 7.21 10.98
N ASP A 82 25.21 7.39 12.07
CA ASP A 82 24.90 6.34 13.04
C ASP A 82 23.56 6.59 13.77
N SER A 83 23.15 5.63 14.60
CA SER A 83 21.91 5.68 15.39
C SER A 83 21.92 6.68 16.54
N LYS A 84 23.03 7.39 16.79
CA LYS A 84 23.08 8.49 17.76
C LYS A 84 22.53 9.78 17.17
N LEU A 85 22.39 9.86 15.84
CA LEU A 85 21.74 10.95 15.12
C LEU A 85 22.38 12.32 15.35
N VAL A 86 23.70 12.35 15.61
CA VAL A 86 24.45 13.59 15.89
C VAL A 86 25.12 14.14 14.63
N LYS A 87 25.67 13.26 13.80
CA LYS A 87 26.35 13.62 12.55
C LYS A 87 25.52 13.19 11.36
N TYR A 88 25.40 14.06 10.39
CA TYR A 88 24.65 13.81 9.17
C TYR A 88 25.26 14.54 7.98
N HIS A 89 24.93 14.07 6.78
CA HIS A 89 25.09 14.79 5.53
C HIS A 89 23.75 14.88 4.80
N MET A 90 23.71 15.72 3.76
CA MET A 90 22.54 15.87 2.91
C MET A 90 22.73 15.07 1.64
N GLU A 91 21.70 14.35 1.24
CA GLU A 91 21.61 13.68 -0.07
C GLU A 91 20.40 14.18 -0.84
N SER A 92 20.40 13.96 -2.15
CA SER A 92 19.23 14.17 -2.97
C SER A 92 18.92 12.95 -3.82
N ILE A 93 17.67 12.52 -3.74
CA ILE A 93 17.14 11.47 -4.61
C ILE A 93 16.18 12.06 -5.62
N LYS A 94 16.10 11.41 -6.78
CA LYS A 94 15.10 11.70 -7.80
C LYS A 94 14.11 10.55 -7.88
N ILE A 95 12.84 10.87 -7.77
CA ILE A 95 11.72 9.97 -8.02
C ILE A 95 11.13 10.34 -9.37
N SER A 96 11.09 9.40 -10.31
CA SER A 96 10.61 9.68 -11.67
C SER A 96 9.12 10.00 -11.70
N SER A 97 8.72 10.89 -12.60
CA SER A 97 7.30 11.15 -12.89
C SER A 97 6.56 9.89 -13.30
N GLU A 98 7.19 8.96 -14.01
CA GLU A 98 6.56 7.68 -14.38
C GLU A 98 6.18 6.85 -13.15
N SER A 99 7.06 6.76 -12.14
CA SER A 99 6.76 6.04 -10.90
C SER A 99 5.58 6.67 -10.16
N ILE A 100 5.59 8.00 -10.10
CA ILE A 100 4.54 8.80 -9.45
C ILE A 100 3.21 8.66 -10.22
N ASN A 101 3.24 8.81 -11.54
CA ASN A 101 2.07 8.71 -12.41
C ASN A 101 1.47 7.31 -12.41
N ASN A 102 2.28 6.25 -12.37
CA ASN A 102 1.77 4.88 -12.27
C ASN A 102 1.03 4.66 -10.94
N MET A 103 1.54 5.21 -9.82
CA MET A 103 0.82 5.20 -8.55
C MET A 103 -0.48 6.03 -8.64
N MET A 104 -0.44 7.21 -9.27
CA MET A 104 -1.58 8.13 -9.39
C MET A 104 -2.68 7.64 -10.35
N LEU A 105 -2.33 7.02 -11.48
CA LEU A 105 -3.27 6.44 -12.44
C LEU A 105 -4.03 5.28 -11.81
N ASN A 106 -3.34 4.46 -11.00
CA ASN A 106 -4.00 3.45 -10.19
C ASN A 106 -4.98 4.12 -9.19
N MET A 107 -4.64 5.23 -8.54
CA MET A 107 -5.51 5.84 -7.51
C MET A 107 -6.70 6.65 -8.05
N SER A 108 -6.58 7.29 -9.21
CA SER A 108 -7.62 8.20 -9.76
C SER A 108 -8.74 7.47 -10.49
N THR A 109 -8.52 6.22 -10.90
CA THR A 109 -9.51 5.40 -11.63
C THR A 109 -10.09 4.25 -10.81
N LEU A 110 -9.47 3.93 -9.67
CA LEU A 110 -9.92 2.85 -8.81
C LEU A 110 -10.95 3.35 -7.81
N PRO A 111 -12.00 2.55 -7.57
CA PRO A 111 -12.97 2.91 -6.56
C PRO A 111 -12.36 2.77 -5.16
N LYS A 112 -12.87 3.54 -4.19
CA LYS A 112 -12.28 3.69 -2.85
C LYS A 112 -11.98 2.36 -2.14
N GLU A 113 -12.82 1.34 -2.37
CA GLU A 113 -12.66 0.01 -1.81
C GLU A 113 -11.36 -0.68 -2.22
N ALA A 114 -10.77 -0.33 -3.37
CA ALA A 114 -9.49 -0.86 -3.81
C ALA A 114 -8.32 -0.48 -2.88
N SER A 115 -8.49 0.50 -1.99
CA SER A 115 -7.47 0.89 -1.01
C SER A 115 -7.04 -0.27 -0.12
N ILE A 116 -7.93 -1.22 0.14
CA ILE A 116 -7.64 -2.40 0.98
C ILE A 116 -6.49 -3.25 0.42
N VAL A 117 -6.32 -3.28 -0.90
CA VAL A 117 -5.24 -4.03 -1.56
C VAL A 117 -3.87 -3.40 -1.25
N PHE A 118 -3.81 -2.07 -1.25
CA PHE A 118 -2.60 -1.33 -0.91
C PHE A 118 -2.30 -1.36 0.59
N GLU A 119 -3.34 -1.29 1.43
CA GLU A 119 -3.21 -1.47 2.89
C GLU A 119 -2.68 -2.88 3.22
N TYR A 120 -3.18 -3.90 2.52
CA TYR A 120 -2.71 -5.27 2.65
C TYR A 120 -1.24 -5.42 2.26
N GLN A 121 -0.83 -4.86 1.12
CA GLN A 121 0.58 -4.78 0.73
C GLN A 121 1.44 -4.08 1.79
N GLU A 122 1.00 -2.93 2.29
CA GLU A 122 1.74 -2.16 3.29
C GLU A 122 1.94 -3.00 4.56
N ASN A 123 0.90 -3.70 5.02
CA ASN A 123 1.00 -4.57 6.19
C ASN A 123 1.98 -5.73 5.98
N ILE A 124 2.01 -6.35 4.79
CA ILE A 124 3.02 -7.37 4.45
C ILE A 124 4.44 -6.78 4.52
N ASN A 125 4.67 -5.67 3.83
CA ASN A 125 6.00 -5.06 3.71
C ASN A 125 6.55 -4.56 5.05
N ASN A 126 5.67 -4.22 6.00
CA ASN A 126 6.05 -3.82 7.35
C ASN A 126 6.02 -4.98 8.36
N ASN A 127 5.92 -6.23 7.88
CA ASN A 127 5.87 -7.44 8.70
C ASN A 127 4.72 -7.43 9.73
N ARG A 128 3.62 -6.73 9.44
CA ARG A 128 2.39 -6.63 10.26
C ARG A 128 1.38 -7.70 9.81
N LEU A 129 1.79 -8.97 9.89
CA LEU A 129 1.02 -10.09 9.34
C LEU A 129 -0.40 -10.19 9.93
N GLU A 130 -0.58 -9.96 11.24
CA GLU A 130 -1.91 -9.98 11.85
C GLU A 130 -2.84 -8.89 11.30
N ALA A 131 -2.30 -7.72 10.98
CA ALA A 131 -3.07 -6.64 10.36
C ALA A 131 -3.45 -7.00 8.92
N ALA A 132 -2.52 -7.58 8.15
CA ALA A 132 -2.80 -8.07 6.80
C ALA A 132 -3.90 -9.15 6.80
N ILE A 133 -3.84 -10.11 7.74
CA ILE A 133 -4.83 -11.19 7.88
C ILE A 133 -6.22 -10.64 8.23
N LYS A 134 -6.31 -9.57 9.02
CA LYS A 134 -7.60 -8.94 9.37
C LYS A 134 -8.32 -8.33 8.17
N LEU A 135 -7.61 -8.03 7.08
CA LEU A 135 -8.21 -7.52 5.84
C LEU A 135 -8.83 -8.64 5.00
N ILE A 136 -8.61 -9.91 5.33
CA ILE A 136 -9.15 -11.07 4.61
C ILE A 136 -10.47 -11.52 5.27
N SER A 137 -11.50 -11.75 4.44
CA SER A 137 -12.83 -12.20 4.88
C SER A 137 -12.76 -13.58 5.53
N LYS A 138 -13.06 -13.66 6.82
CA LYS A 138 -13.10 -14.93 7.57
C LYS A 138 -14.16 -15.91 7.05
N LYS A 139 -15.27 -15.39 6.51
CA LYS A 139 -16.38 -16.21 6.02
C LYS A 139 -16.05 -16.98 4.75
N HIS A 140 -15.01 -16.58 4.04
CA HIS A 140 -14.60 -17.20 2.77
C HIS A 140 -13.36 -18.09 2.96
N ILE A 141 -12.95 -18.33 4.22
CA ILE A 141 -11.86 -19.23 4.61
C ILE A 141 -12.30 -20.70 4.65
N ASP A 142 -13.60 -21.00 4.79
CA ASP A 142 -14.09 -22.35 5.12
C ASP A 142 -14.47 -23.25 3.91
N GLY A 143 -14.09 -22.88 2.69
CA GLY A 143 -14.56 -23.55 1.48
C GLY A 143 -13.50 -23.83 0.42
N LYS A 144 -12.40 -24.50 0.76
CA LYS A 144 -11.46 -25.10 -0.22
C LYS A 144 -10.80 -24.18 -1.28
N ILE A 145 -10.70 -22.87 -1.05
CA ILE A 145 -9.85 -22.00 -1.89
C ILE A 145 -8.67 -21.52 -1.08
N PHE A 146 -7.49 -22.00 -1.49
CA PHE A 146 -6.18 -21.69 -0.95
C PHE A 146 -5.95 -22.02 0.54
N ASN A 147 -4.92 -22.82 0.75
CA ASN A 147 -4.28 -23.07 2.04
C ASN A 147 -3.55 -21.79 2.49
N TYR A 148 -4.30 -20.71 2.78
CA TYR A 148 -3.82 -19.34 3.06
C TYR A 148 -2.90 -19.26 4.28
N ASN A 149 -2.92 -20.25 5.16
CA ASN A 149 -2.02 -20.32 6.31
C ASN A 149 -0.54 -20.52 5.92
N ASN A 150 -0.20 -20.81 4.66
CA ASN A 150 1.22 -20.92 4.25
C ASN A 150 1.67 -19.77 3.34
N LEU A 151 0.89 -19.40 2.32
CA LEU A 151 1.32 -18.40 1.32
C LEU A 151 1.51 -16.98 1.87
N LEU A 152 0.70 -16.55 2.85
CA LEU A 152 0.84 -15.23 3.50
C LEU A 152 2.09 -15.15 4.37
N TYR A 153 2.42 -16.25 5.05
CA TYR A 153 3.60 -16.33 5.91
C TYR A 153 4.88 -16.35 5.08
N ASP A 154 4.78 -16.90 3.87
CA ASP A 154 5.91 -17.05 2.95
C ASP A 154 6.19 -15.79 2.13
N ILE A 155 5.31 -14.79 2.04
CA ILE A 155 5.64 -13.53 1.37
C ILE A 155 6.54 -12.69 2.29
N ASP A 156 7.74 -12.37 1.79
CA ASP A 156 8.74 -11.48 2.40
C ASP A 156 8.42 -10.02 2.08
N ASN A 157 8.13 -9.74 0.80
CA ASN A 157 7.71 -8.42 0.34
C ASN A 157 6.73 -8.54 -0.85
N MET A 158 5.95 -7.49 -1.06
CA MET A 158 4.96 -7.38 -2.12
C MET A 158 4.93 -5.96 -2.67
N ASN A 159 4.79 -5.82 -3.98
CA ASN A 159 4.58 -4.55 -4.65
C ASN A 159 3.55 -4.71 -5.77
N VAL A 160 2.37 -4.14 -5.57
CA VAL A 160 1.28 -4.02 -6.54
C VAL A 160 1.65 -2.88 -7.49
N THR A 161 2.12 -3.24 -8.67
CA THR A 161 2.57 -2.28 -9.70
C THR A 161 1.41 -1.74 -10.54
N SER A 162 0.32 -2.50 -10.64
CA SER A 162 -0.90 -2.12 -11.34
C SER A 162 -2.09 -2.77 -10.67
N LEU A 163 -3.21 -2.07 -10.61
CA LEU A 163 -4.50 -2.62 -10.18
C LEU A 163 -5.59 -2.06 -11.09
N LYS A 164 -6.37 -2.94 -11.71
CA LYS A 164 -7.42 -2.57 -12.68
C LYS A 164 -8.69 -3.32 -12.36
N LYS A 165 -9.80 -2.60 -12.22
CA LYS A 165 -11.12 -3.23 -12.08
C LYS A 165 -11.42 -4.06 -13.33
N ILE A 166 -11.86 -5.30 -13.15
CA ILE A 166 -12.27 -6.20 -14.23
C ILE A 166 -13.78 -6.44 -14.15
N SER A 167 -14.40 -6.75 -15.29
CA SER A 167 -15.86 -6.85 -15.40
C SER A 167 -16.45 -7.89 -14.44
N SER A 168 -17.68 -7.63 -13.99
CA SER A 168 -18.48 -8.47 -13.09
C SER A 168 -18.72 -9.92 -13.55
N ASN A 169 -18.41 -10.25 -14.81
CA ASN A 169 -18.55 -11.59 -15.38
C ASN A 169 -17.42 -12.55 -14.99
N TYR A 170 -16.45 -12.10 -14.17
CA TYR A 170 -15.51 -13.02 -13.53
C TYR A 170 -16.31 -13.93 -12.58
N SER A 171 -16.51 -15.19 -12.98
CA SER A 171 -17.16 -16.21 -12.14
C SER A 171 -16.22 -16.48 -10.98
N VAL A 172 -16.58 -15.96 -9.82
CA VAL A 172 -15.94 -16.35 -8.59
C VAL A 172 -16.71 -17.54 -8.06
N ASP A 173 -16.18 -18.75 -8.26
CA ASP A 173 -16.88 -20.02 -8.01
C ASP A 173 -17.32 -20.19 -6.53
N HIS A 174 -16.91 -19.30 -5.63
CA HIS A 174 -17.08 -19.47 -4.19
C HIS A 174 -17.44 -18.19 -3.40
N VAL A 175 -17.42 -17.01 -4.02
CA VAL A 175 -17.66 -15.73 -3.32
C VAL A 175 -19.10 -15.22 -3.49
N THR A 176 -19.81 -15.75 -4.49
CA THR A 176 -21.11 -15.21 -4.95
C THR A 176 -22.29 -15.62 -4.09
N GLU A 177 -22.22 -16.73 -3.33
CA GLU A 177 -23.38 -17.22 -2.58
C GLU A 177 -23.64 -16.52 -1.23
N SER A 178 -22.64 -15.83 -0.65
CA SER A 178 -22.75 -15.25 0.70
C SER A 178 -22.39 -13.77 0.82
N SER A 179 -21.93 -13.13 -0.27
CA SER A 179 -21.58 -11.71 -0.28
C SER A 179 -22.77 -10.85 -0.72
N PHE A 180 -22.93 -9.69 -0.08
CA PHE A 180 -23.91 -8.68 -0.47
C PHE A 180 -23.46 -7.93 -1.73
N GLN A 181 -22.16 -7.66 -1.85
CA GLN A 181 -21.52 -7.06 -3.03
C GLN A 181 -20.12 -7.66 -3.22
N TYR A 182 -19.66 -7.72 -4.47
CA TYR A 182 -18.28 -8.06 -4.78
C TYR A 182 -17.74 -7.19 -5.93
N GLU A 183 -16.43 -7.01 -5.94
CA GLU A 183 -15.69 -6.30 -6.98
C GLU A 183 -14.40 -7.07 -7.28
N ALA A 184 -14.07 -7.24 -8.56
CA ALA A 184 -12.90 -7.99 -8.98
C ALA A 184 -11.87 -7.07 -9.64
N PHE A 185 -10.59 -7.32 -9.36
CA PHE A 185 -9.47 -6.55 -9.86
C PHE A 185 -8.38 -7.45 -10.41
N LEU A 186 -7.83 -7.08 -11.57
CA LEU A 186 -6.58 -7.62 -12.07
C LEU A 186 -5.42 -6.79 -11.51
N ALA A 187 -4.56 -7.44 -10.73
CA ALA A 187 -3.36 -6.87 -10.15
C ALA A 187 -2.12 -7.40 -10.86
N GLU A 188 -1.17 -6.54 -11.16
CA GLU A 188 0.22 -6.97 -11.39
C GLU A 188 0.98 -6.79 -10.08
N VAL A 189 1.57 -7.88 -9.59
CA VAL A 189 2.23 -7.92 -8.29
C VAL A 189 3.63 -8.50 -8.46
N ASN A 190 4.64 -7.77 -8.00
CA ASN A 190 5.97 -8.29 -7.80
C ASN A 190 6.14 -8.66 -6.32
N TYR A 191 6.36 -9.94 -6.02
CA TYR A 191 6.56 -10.38 -4.63
C TYR A 191 7.79 -11.28 -4.49
N LYS A 192 8.40 -11.25 -3.31
CA LYS A 192 9.50 -12.12 -2.92
C LYS A 192 9.01 -13.08 -1.84
N LEU A 193 9.44 -14.33 -1.94
CA LEU A 193 9.12 -15.36 -0.95
C LEU A 193 10.29 -15.53 0.03
N LYS A 194 9.98 -15.74 1.30
CA LYS A 194 10.88 -16.31 2.29
C LYS A 194 11.21 -17.72 1.80
N LYS A 195 12.49 -18.10 1.75
CA LYS A 195 13.02 -19.32 1.09
C LYS A 195 12.56 -20.67 1.69
N VAL A 196 11.38 -20.75 2.30
CA VAL A 196 10.95 -21.85 3.15
C VAL A 196 9.91 -22.70 2.41
N GLY A 197 10.36 -23.46 1.40
CA GLY A 197 9.58 -24.61 0.90
C GLY A 197 9.31 -24.67 -0.61
N ASN A 198 8.85 -25.85 -1.04
CA ASN A 198 8.38 -26.15 -2.39
C ASN A 198 7.04 -25.43 -2.65
N ASN A 199 7.09 -24.13 -2.85
CA ASN A 199 5.92 -23.35 -3.21
C ASN A 199 5.63 -23.50 -4.71
N SER A 200 4.35 -23.70 -5.04
CA SER A 200 3.86 -23.80 -6.42
C SER A 200 3.95 -22.49 -7.19
N ILE A 201 4.33 -21.40 -6.52
CA ILE A 201 4.42 -20.05 -7.06
C ILE A 201 5.83 -19.51 -6.83
N LYS A 202 6.35 -18.76 -7.81
CA LYS A 202 7.72 -18.24 -7.81
C LYS A 202 7.73 -16.76 -7.51
N SER A 203 8.75 -16.32 -6.76
CA SER A 203 9.04 -14.90 -6.62
C SER A 203 9.21 -14.23 -7.98
N GLY A 204 8.86 -12.94 -8.05
CA GLY A 204 8.92 -12.14 -9.26
C GLY A 204 7.57 -11.52 -9.60
N LYS A 205 7.48 -11.01 -10.83
CA LYS A 205 6.28 -10.37 -11.36
C LYS A 205 5.24 -11.42 -11.75
N ASN A 206 4.04 -11.31 -11.18
CA ASN A 206 2.92 -12.20 -11.42
C ASN A 206 1.65 -11.38 -11.61
N SER A 207 0.72 -11.93 -12.40
CA SER A 207 -0.63 -11.39 -12.51
C SER A 207 -1.54 -12.11 -11.53
N MET A 208 -2.39 -11.36 -10.82
CA MET A 208 -3.31 -11.89 -9.84
C MET A 208 -4.71 -11.32 -10.06
N VAL A 209 -5.74 -12.11 -9.77
CA VAL A 209 -7.09 -11.59 -9.57
C VAL A 209 -7.33 -11.44 -8.08
N ILE A 210 -7.73 -10.26 -7.66
CA ILE A 210 -8.11 -9.94 -6.28
C ILE A 210 -9.60 -9.63 -6.27
N VAL A 211 -10.35 -10.35 -5.44
CA VAL A 211 -11.78 -10.15 -5.26
C VAL A 211 -12.01 -9.50 -3.91
N LEU A 212 -12.65 -8.34 -3.93
CA LEU A 212 -13.12 -7.64 -2.76
C LEU A 212 -14.58 -7.97 -2.53
N VAL A 213 -14.96 -8.13 -1.27
CA VAL A 213 -16.29 -8.54 -0.86
C VAL A 213 -16.84 -7.61 0.20
N LYS A 214 -18.16 -7.50 0.20
CA LYS A 214 -18.92 -6.80 1.23
C LYS A 214 -20.01 -7.72 1.73
N ASN A 215 -19.96 -8.06 3.02
CA ASN A 215 -20.87 -9.03 3.62
C ASN A 215 -22.23 -8.43 4.05
N SER A 216 -22.32 -7.11 4.17
CA SER A 216 -23.58 -6.38 4.36
C SER A 216 -23.46 -4.94 3.86
N LYS A 217 -24.57 -4.21 3.80
CA LYS A 217 -24.56 -2.79 3.40
C LYS A 217 -23.66 -1.92 4.28
N ASP A 218 -23.57 -2.25 5.57
CA ASP A 218 -22.85 -1.46 6.58
C ASP A 218 -21.48 -2.05 6.95
N SER A 219 -21.10 -3.22 6.39
CA SER A 219 -19.77 -3.79 6.62
C SER A 219 -18.69 -3.04 5.83
N SER A 220 -17.47 -3.07 6.31
CA SER A 220 -16.30 -2.70 5.49
C SER A 220 -16.13 -3.69 4.34
N TRP A 221 -15.39 -3.26 3.32
CA TRP A 221 -14.87 -4.17 2.29
C TRP A 221 -13.77 -5.05 2.90
N GLU A 222 -13.68 -6.28 2.42
CA GLU A 222 -12.69 -7.27 2.82
C GLU A 222 -12.13 -7.95 1.56
N ILE A 223 -10.93 -8.50 1.63
CA ILE A 223 -10.38 -9.35 0.58
C ILE A 223 -11.05 -10.72 0.71
N GLY A 224 -11.88 -11.08 -0.27
CA GLY A 224 -12.51 -12.39 -0.34
C GLY A 224 -11.59 -13.43 -0.97
N GLU A 225 -10.79 -13.03 -1.95
CA GLU A 225 -9.95 -13.95 -2.72
C GLU A 225 -8.75 -13.26 -3.38
N ILE A 226 -7.64 -13.99 -3.49
CA ILE A 226 -6.43 -13.64 -4.23
C ILE A 226 -6.01 -14.87 -5.04
N ASN A 227 -6.07 -14.79 -6.36
CA ASN A 227 -5.71 -15.86 -7.27
C ASN A 227 -4.55 -15.47 -8.15
N VAL A 228 -3.45 -16.22 -8.10
CA VAL A 228 -2.36 -16.05 -9.07
C VAL A 228 -2.76 -16.69 -10.39
N LEU A 229 -2.73 -15.90 -11.47
CA LEU A 229 -2.95 -16.39 -12.81
C LEU A 229 -1.72 -17.17 -13.27
N LYS A 230 -1.92 -18.40 -13.76
CA LYS A 230 -0.87 -19.28 -14.29
C LYS A 230 -0.59 -18.97 -15.76
#